data_AF-G2FNI5-F1
#
_entry.id   AF-G2FNI5-F1
#
_cell.length_a   1.000
_cell.length_b   1.000
_cell.length_c   1.000
_cell.angle_alpha   90.00
_cell.angle_beta   90.00
_cell.angle_gamma   90.00
#
_symmetry.space_group_name_H-M   'P 1'
#
loop_
_entity.id
_entity.type
_entity.pdbx_description
1 polymer ?
#
loop_
_entity_poly.entity_id
_entity_poly.type
_entity_poly.pdbx_seq_one_letter_code
_entity_poly.pdbx_strand_id
1 'polypeptide(L)'
;MQLAIKATGEGAKMLSFLLSKNPQNLYDRMEKGHRIRLTYTVFSDSEVEAVIFVTPDPVELVKNSPDTYEITQYINDREFVVSSIFCSYIRSALGTALNGRPKDEYLDWAKHAFLLTIGFGPVATDLPDVAIKQLFEPLGYRIEIERGQAAYNFQLKERSSARFINLQGTLTVQNALKHLFVLIPVLDNYRHYFIDEREIEKLERYGEGWLADHPLKDLIIKRTLRFRELIDQVGENFDQADTNADTNNEALTPELELKSQPVVRLNELRYQRVVKIVENLPARESIVDFGAGEGKLSARLGFIPGVQEILAVEPTEKEQLRALKRFSEASRKDDFISPILIWGSLFYYDEQLRAKDVMILNEVIEHIDESRLPRVMDTILGSYKPQVLLITTPNVEYNTVYQMDDQAVRHKDHRFEWTRSEFSEWTHTLARNYSYDVQLDGIGEEVEGYGHPSQIAIFTRQGGIENE
;
A
#
# COMPACT_ATOMS: atom_id res chain seq x y z
N MET A 1 -6.77 -4.05 21.74
CA MET A 1 -7.19 -2.76 21.16
C MET A 1 -8.44 -2.25 21.88
N GLN A 2 -8.59 -0.94 22.08
CA GLN A 2 -9.79 -0.41 22.76
C GLN A 2 -10.30 0.92 22.20
N LEU A 3 -11.61 1.12 22.35
CA LEU A 3 -12.33 2.37 22.10
C LEU A 3 -13.24 2.64 23.30
N ALA A 4 -13.08 3.78 23.95
CA ALA A 4 -13.95 4.27 25.01
C ALA A 4 -14.78 5.44 24.47
N ILE A 5 -16.08 5.44 24.72
CA ILE A 5 -17.02 6.50 24.36
C ILE A 5 -17.76 6.89 25.63
N LYS A 6 -17.56 8.13 26.07
CA LYS A 6 -18.16 8.69 27.27
C LYS A 6 -19.06 9.85 26.90
N ALA A 7 -20.31 9.81 27.36
CA ALA A 7 -21.25 10.93 27.28
C ALA A 7 -21.45 11.51 28.67
N THR A 8 -21.48 12.85 28.75
CA THR A 8 -21.69 13.59 30.00
C THR A 8 -22.80 14.63 29.84
N GLY A 9 -23.47 14.94 30.94
CA GLY A 9 -24.57 15.90 31.00
C GLY A 9 -25.96 15.25 30.91
N GLU A 10 -26.96 16.07 30.61
CA GLU A 10 -28.35 15.63 30.48
C GLU A 10 -28.51 14.62 29.34
N GLY A 11 -29.26 13.55 29.59
CA GLY A 11 -29.49 12.51 28.59
C GLY A 11 -28.33 11.53 28.40
N ALA A 12 -27.27 11.55 29.22
CA ALA A 12 -26.12 10.64 29.09
C ALA A 12 -26.54 9.15 29.01
N LYS A 13 -27.59 8.73 29.76
CA LYS A 13 -28.18 7.38 29.69
C LYS A 13 -28.60 6.94 28.28
N MET A 14 -28.96 7.90 27.43
CA MET A 14 -29.38 7.66 26.04
C MET A 14 -28.28 7.07 25.18
N LEU A 15 -27.00 7.28 25.55
CA LEU A 15 -25.88 6.62 24.88
C LEU A 15 -26.09 5.10 24.77
N SER A 16 -26.59 4.46 25.83
CA SER A 16 -26.78 3.00 25.81
C SER A 16 -27.85 2.51 24.85
N PHE A 17 -28.92 3.29 24.70
CA PHE A 17 -30.01 3.02 23.77
C PHE A 17 -29.59 3.30 22.33
N LEU A 18 -28.83 4.38 22.09
CA LEU A 18 -28.27 4.70 20.78
C LEU A 18 -27.27 3.63 20.30
N LEU A 19 -26.41 3.14 21.19
CA LEU A 19 -25.52 1.99 20.94
C LEU A 19 -26.27 0.67 20.82
N SER A 20 -27.53 0.62 21.27
CA SER A 20 -28.34 -0.60 21.38
C SER A 20 -27.62 -1.69 22.16
N LYS A 21 -27.10 -1.33 23.34
CA LYS A 21 -26.40 -2.25 24.26
C LYS A 21 -26.89 -2.02 25.68
N ASN A 22 -27.45 -3.07 26.28
CA ASN A 22 -27.94 -3.03 27.66
C ASN A 22 -26.75 -2.98 28.64
N PRO A 23 -26.66 -1.98 29.53
CA PRO A 23 -25.59 -1.87 30.53
C PRO A 23 -25.47 -3.04 31.51
N GLN A 24 -26.58 -3.75 31.76
CA GLN A 24 -26.60 -4.91 32.65
C GLN A 24 -26.13 -6.20 31.97
N ASN A 25 -25.96 -6.19 30.64
CA ASN A 25 -25.56 -7.36 29.88
C ASN A 25 -24.22 -7.11 29.17
N LEU A 26 -23.21 -7.89 29.52
CA LEU A 26 -21.96 -7.90 28.77
C LEU A 26 -22.24 -8.29 27.32
N TYR A 27 -21.88 -7.41 26.39
CA TYR A 27 -21.77 -7.81 24.98
C TYR A 27 -20.44 -8.54 24.83
N ASP A 28 -20.50 -9.84 24.54
CA ASP A 28 -19.33 -10.70 24.30
C ASP A 28 -19.64 -11.58 23.10
N ARG A 29 -18.98 -11.33 21.97
CA ARG A 29 -19.25 -11.99 20.68
C ARG A 29 -17.94 -12.31 19.97
N MET A 30 -17.99 -13.36 19.16
CA MET A 30 -16.93 -13.70 18.21
C MET A 30 -17.33 -13.16 16.84
N GLU A 31 -16.44 -12.40 16.19
CA GLU A 31 -16.60 -11.89 14.83
C GLU A 31 -15.34 -12.26 14.06
N LYS A 32 -15.47 -13.03 12.98
CA LYS A 32 -14.34 -13.48 12.14
C LYS A 32 -13.18 -14.11 12.94
N GLY A 33 -13.48 -14.85 14.01
CA GLY A 33 -12.46 -15.46 14.87
C GLY A 33 -11.87 -14.55 15.96
N HIS A 34 -12.28 -13.28 16.03
CA HIS A 34 -11.81 -12.32 17.04
C HIS A 34 -12.88 -12.06 18.10
N ARG A 35 -12.47 -11.96 19.37
CA ARG A 35 -13.39 -11.73 20.49
C ARG A 35 -13.58 -10.23 20.71
N ILE A 36 -14.84 -9.79 20.65
CA ILE A 36 -15.24 -8.39 20.85
C ILE A 36 -16.10 -8.30 22.10
N ARG A 37 -15.67 -7.44 23.03
CA ARG A 37 -16.42 -7.16 24.25
C ARG A 37 -16.80 -5.69 24.33
N LEU A 38 -18.03 -5.40 24.73
CA LEU A 38 -18.48 -4.05 25.08
C LEU A 38 -19.10 -4.11 26.48
N THR A 39 -18.61 -3.26 27.37
CA THR A 39 -19.11 -3.09 28.74
C THR A 39 -19.27 -1.61 29.06
N TYR A 40 -20.03 -1.31 30.11
CA TYR A 40 -20.11 0.03 30.66
C TYR A 40 -19.29 0.09 31.94
N THR A 41 -18.34 1.00 31.99
CA THR A 41 -17.47 1.25 33.16
C THR A 41 -18.09 2.30 34.09
N VAL A 42 -18.89 3.20 33.54
CA VAL A 42 -19.71 4.17 34.27
C VAL A 42 -21.11 4.18 33.69
N PHE A 43 -22.14 4.13 34.55
CA PHE A 43 -23.53 4.26 34.12
C PHE A 43 -24.37 4.99 35.18
N SER A 44 -24.58 6.29 34.98
CA SER A 44 -25.35 7.18 35.85
C SER A 44 -26.23 8.12 35.02
N ASP A 45 -27.06 8.94 35.67
CA ASP A 45 -27.92 9.91 34.97
C ASP A 45 -27.15 11.00 34.22
N SER A 46 -25.98 11.39 34.75
CA SER A 46 -25.16 12.49 34.23
C SER A 46 -23.92 12.05 33.47
N GLU A 47 -23.59 10.76 33.51
CA GLU A 47 -22.35 10.23 32.96
C GLU A 47 -22.51 8.75 32.59
N VAL A 48 -22.19 8.42 31.34
CA VAL A 48 -22.15 7.05 30.85
C VAL A 48 -20.88 6.84 30.03
N GLU A 49 -20.12 5.78 30.33
CA GLU A 49 -18.93 5.39 29.58
C GLU A 49 -19.08 3.94 29.09
N ALA A 50 -19.05 3.77 27.78
CA ALA A 50 -19.01 2.48 27.11
C ALA A 50 -17.58 2.20 26.63
N VAL A 51 -17.04 1.04 26.98
CA VAL A 51 -15.70 0.59 26.57
C VAL A 51 -15.84 -0.64 25.70
N ILE A 52 -15.26 -0.57 24.50
CA ILE A 52 -15.14 -1.67 23.56
C ILE A 52 -13.70 -2.16 23.60
N PHE A 53 -13.53 -3.45 23.83
CA PHE A 53 -12.25 -4.12 23.85
C PHE A 53 -12.26 -5.28 22.88
N VAL A 54 -11.27 -5.30 21.98
CA VAL A 54 -11.08 -6.38 21.03
C VAL A 54 -9.80 -7.13 21.38
N THR A 55 -9.92 -8.45 21.48
CA THR A 55 -8.82 -9.40 21.61
C THR A 55 -8.73 -10.20 20.31
N PRO A 56 -7.85 -9.78 19.37
CA PRO A 56 -7.64 -10.56 18.17
C PRO A 56 -7.04 -11.92 18.50
N ASP A 57 -7.42 -12.95 17.75
CA ASP A 57 -6.61 -14.15 17.66
C ASP A 57 -5.41 -13.87 16.73
N PRO A 58 -4.16 -13.94 17.25
CA PRO A 58 -2.96 -13.68 16.46
C PRO A 58 -2.76 -14.70 15.34
N VAL A 59 -3.27 -15.93 15.49
CA VAL A 59 -3.20 -16.96 14.44
C VAL A 59 -4.17 -16.63 13.30
N GLU A 60 -5.39 -16.21 13.63
CA GLU A 60 -6.38 -15.80 12.61
C GLU A 60 -5.99 -14.51 11.87
N LEU A 61 -5.27 -13.60 12.52
CA LEU A 61 -4.72 -12.39 11.87
C LEU A 61 -3.75 -12.74 10.73
N VAL A 62 -3.03 -13.86 10.83
CA VAL A 62 -1.96 -14.28 9.91
C VAL A 62 -2.45 -15.29 8.86
N LYS A 63 -3.45 -16.13 9.20
CA LYS A 63 -3.96 -17.21 8.34
C LYS A 63 -4.45 -16.79 6.95
N ASN A 64 -4.95 -15.56 6.80
CA ASN A 64 -5.45 -15.02 5.54
C ASN A 64 -4.53 -13.94 4.93
N SER A 65 -3.34 -13.74 5.51
CA SER A 65 -2.34 -12.85 4.92
C SER A 65 -1.55 -13.65 3.87
N PRO A 66 -1.37 -13.13 2.64
CA PRO A 66 -0.63 -13.81 1.56
C PRO A 66 0.89 -13.96 1.81
N ASP A 67 1.33 -13.74 3.05
CA ASP A 67 2.72 -13.57 3.53
C ASP A 67 3.01 -14.47 4.75
N THR A 68 2.40 -15.66 4.82
CA THR A 68 2.40 -16.60 5.97
C THR A 68 3.80 -17.03 6.48
N TYR A 69 4.87 -16.65 5.80
CA TYR A 69 6.24 -17.09 6.04
C TYR A 69 7.23 -16.00 6.51
N GLU A 70 6.82 -14.74 6.67
CA GLU A 70 7.66 -13.72 7.31
C GLU A 70 7.52 -13.72 8.84
N ILE A 71 8.63 -13.73 9.58
CA ILE A 71 8.62 -13.66 11.06
C ILE A 71 7.97 -12.36 11.59
N THR A 72 7.99 -11.30 10.78
CA THR A 72 7.32 -10.01 11.00
C THR A 72 5.79 -10.15 11.05
N GLN A 73 5.21 -11.23 10.53
CA GLN A 73 3.77 -11.53 10.65
C GLN A 73 3.39 -12.05 12.04
N TYR A 74 4.32 -12.72 12.72
CA TYR A 74 4.12 -13.20 14.09
C TYR A 74 4.59 -12.18 15.14
N ILE A 75 5.49 -11.27 14.76
CA ILE A 75 5.97 -10.16 15.60
C ILE A 75 5.61 -8.84 14.93
N ASN A 76 4.35 -8.42 15.09
CA ASN A 76 3.89 -7.10 14.68
C ASN A 76 2.96 -6.47 15.72
N ASP A 77 2.59 -5.23 15.44
CA ASP A 77 1.74 -4.42 16.31
C ASP A 77 0.23 -4.66 16.09
N ARG A 78 -0.18 -5.52 15.14
CA ARG A 78 -1.58 -5.63 14.68
C ARG A 78 -2.53 -6.12 15.76
N GLU A 79 -2.07 -7.00 16.65
CA GLU A 79 -2.90 -7.47 17.76
C GLU A 79 -3.15 -6.37 18.82
N PHE A 80 -2.35 -5.30 18.79
CA PHE A 80 -2.37 -4.23 19.78
C PHE A 80 -2.96 -2.92 19.25
N VAL A 81 -2.78 -2.60 17.97
CA VAL A 81 -3.07 -1.28 17.40
C VAL A 81 -4.50 -1.09 16.91
N VAL A 82 -5.13 0.00 17.34
CA VAL A 82 -6.38 0.50 16.77
C VAL A 82 -6.12 0.92 15.32
N SER A 83 -6.66 0.13 14.40
CA SER A 83 -6.38 0.12 12.96
C SER A 83 -7.67 0.06 12.14
N SER A 84 -7.57 0.05 10.81
CA SER A 84 -8.72 -0.22 9.93
C SER A 84 -9.39 -1.57 10.24
N ILE A 85 -8.60 -2.57 10.61
CA ILE A 85 -9.08 -3.90 11.02
C ILE A 85 -9.92 -3.81 12.29
N PHE A 86 -9.48 -3.03 13.28
CA PHE A 86 -10.24 -2.77 14.50
C PHE A 86 -11.63 -2.21 14.19
N CYS A 87 -11.72 -1.20 13.30
CA CYS A 87 -12.99 -0.67 12.83
C CYS A 87 -13.88 -1.76 12.19
N SER A 88 -13.29 -2.68 11.44
CA SER A 88 -14.01 -3.80 10.83
C SER A 88 -14.64 -4.74 11.87
N TYR A 89 -13.94 -5.01 12.98
CA TYR A 89 -14.41 -5.87 14.06
C TYR A 89 -15.57 -5.25 14.82
N ILE A 90 -15.46 -3.97 15.19
CA ILE A 90 -16.45 -3.31 16.04
C ILE A 90 -17.67 -2.81 15.27
N ARG A 91 -17.64 -2.85 13.93
CA ARG A 91 -18.72 -2.37 13.05
C ARG A 91 -20.07 -3.00 13.39
N SER A 92 -20.11 -4.32 13.59
CA SER A 92 -21.37 -5.02 13.89
C SER A 92 -21.90 -4.65 15.28
N ALA A 93 -21.00 -4.49 16.26
CA ALA A 93 -21.35 -4.05 17.61
C ALA A 93 -21.96 -2.63 17.62
N LEU A 94 -21.48 -1.74 16.73
CA LEU A 94 -21.87 -0.33 16.68
C LEU A 94 -22.85 0.01 15.54
N GLY A 95 -23.31 -0.98 14.78
CA GLY A 95 -24.05 -0.78 13.54
C GLY A 95 -25.30 0.09 13.69
N THR A 96 -26.06 -0.07 14.78
CA THR A 96 -27.27 0.74 15.02
C THR A 96 -26.95 2.23 15.16
N ALA A 97 -25.92 2.56 15.95
CA ALA A 97 -25.49 3.93 16.18
C ALA A 97 -24.84 4.55 14.93
N LEU A 98 -24.00 3.80 14.20
CA LEU A 98 -23.40 4.26 12.94
C LEU A 98 -24.47 4.63 11.90
N ASN A 99 -25.55 3.86 11.86
CA ASN A 99 -26.62 4.07 10.89
C ASN A 99 -27.67 5.10 11.36
N GLY A 100 -27.59 5.57 12.60
CA GLY A 100 -28.57 6.52 13.15
C GLY A 100 -29.98 5.93 13.23
N ARG A 101 -30.11 4.62 13.44
CA ARG A 101 -31.40 3.90 13.44
C ARG A 101 -31.67 3.21 14.78
N PRO A 102 -31.73 3.94 15.92
CA PRO A 102 -32.15 3.34 17.19
C PRO A 102 -33.63 2.92 17.12
N LYS A 103 -34.15 2.33 18.20
CA LYS A 103 -35.60 2.11 18.32
C LYS A 103 -36.35 3.45 18.22
N ASP A 104 -37.58 3.41 17.72
CA ASP A 104 -38.37 4.60 17.40
C ASP A 104 -38.50 5.59 18.57
N GLU A 105 -38.61 5.07 19.80
CA GLU A 105 -38.69 5.86 21.04
C GLU A 105 -37.43 6.71 21.34
N TYR A 106 -36.30 6.44 20.69
CA TYR A 106 -35.03 7.17 20.86
C TYR A 106 -34.57 7.92 19.60
N LEU A 107 -35.42 8.05 18.57
CA LEU A 107 -35.07 8.71 17.31
C LEU A 107 -34.64 10.18 17.52
N ASP A 108 -35.32 10.91 18.40
CA ASP A 108 -34.97 12.30 18.69
C ASP A 108 -33.58 12.42 19.33
N TRP A 109 -33.19 11.45 20.14
CA TRP A 109 -31.86 11.37 20.76
C TRP A 109 -30.75 11.08 19.76
N ALA A 110 -31.05 10.48 18.60
CA ALA A 110 -30.04 10.27 17.55
C ALA A 110 -29.54 11.60 16.96
N LYS A 111 -30.37 12.64 16.98
CA LYS A 111 -30.04 14.00 16.52
C LYS A 111 -29.47 14.89 17.64
N HIS A 112 -29.51 14.43 18.89
CA HIS A 112 -29.03 15.17 20.04
C HIS A 112 -27.50 15.24 20.04
N ALA A 113 -26.95 16.42 20.31
CA ALA A 113 -25.51 16.63 20.42
C ALA A 113 -25.07 16.47 21.88
N PHE A 114 -24.27 15.43 22.14
CA PHE A 114 -23.76 15.10 23.46
C PHE A 114 -22.38 15.70 23.66
N LEU A 115 -22.04 16.08 24.90
CA LEU A 115 -20.65 16.31 25.28
C LEU A 115 -19.94 14.96 25.38
N LEU A 116 -19.22 14.60 24.33
CA LEU A 116 -18.54 13.32 24.19
C LEU A 116 -17.06 13.45 24.55
N THR A 117 -16.55 12.45 25.26
CA THR A 117 -15.12 12.16 25.41
C THR A 117 -14.85 10.78 24.81
N ILE A 118 -13.93 10.69 23.86
CA ILE A 118 -13.64 9.48 23.09
C ILE A 118 -12.15 9.18 23.19
N GLY A 119 -11.81 8.03 23.74
CA GLY A 119 -10.43 7.57 23.86
C GLY A 119 -10.18 6.33 23.01
N PHE A 120 -9.12 6.32 22.20
CA PHE A 120 -8.70 5.12 21.47
C PHE A 120 -7.19 5.01 21.32
N GLY A 121 -6.72 3.78 21.25
CA GLY A 121 -5.31 3.49 20.98
C GLY A 121 -4.88 2.11 21.49
N PRO A 122 -3.59 1.78 21.36
CA PRO A 122 -2.57 2.59 20.67
C PRO A 122 -2.82 2.67 19.16
N VAL A 123 -2.45 3.77 18.51
CA VAL A 123 -2.38 3.88 17.04
C VAL A 123 -0.93 3.92 16.57
N ALA A 124 -0.65 3.23 15.47
CA ALA A 124 0.64 3.26 14.78
C ALA A 124 0.50 4.09 13.50
N THR A 125 1.06 5.30 13.53
CA THR A 125 0.94 6.27 12.43
C THR A 125 2.27 6.93 12.12
N ASP A 126 2.54 7.17 10.83
CA ASP A 126 3.64 7.99 10.32
C ASP A 126 3.29 9.49 10.33
N LEU A 127 2.02 9.86 10.51
CA LEU A 127 1.60 11.25 10.52
C LEU A 127 2.19 12.01 11.72
N PRO A 128 2.67 13.25 11.53
CA PRO A 128 3.08 14.11 12.64
C PRO A 128 1.87 14.51 13.48
N ASP A 129 2.10 14.80 14.76
CA ASP A 129 1.01 15.14 15.70
C ASP A 129 0.18 16.34 15.23
N VAL A 130 0.82 17.32 14.57
CA VAL A 130 0.12 18.47 13.96
C VAL A 130 -0.89 18.02 12.92
N ALA A 131 -0.52 17.09 12.04
CA ALA A 131 -1.44 16.55 11.03
C ALA A 131 -2.59 15.77 11.69
N ILE A 132 -2.31 14.99 12.73
CA ILE A 132 -3.36 14.28 13.49
C ILE A 132 -4.35 15.29 14.09
N LYS A 133 -3.86 16.40 14.65
CA LYS A 133 -4.73 17.45 15.17
C LYS A 133 -5.59 18.08 14.09
N GLN A 134 -5.01 18.43 12.96
CA GLN A 134 -5.71 19.00 11.81
C GLN A 134 -6.76 18.05 11.17
N LEU A 135 -6.71 16.74 11.46
CA LEU A 135 -7.75 15.79 11.03
C LEU A 135 -9.01 15.86 11.90
N PHE A 136 -8.90 16.23 13.18
CA PHE A 136 -10.02 16.20 14.12
C PHE A 136 -10.50 17.59 14.54
N GLU A 137 -9.61 18.57 14.68
CA GLU A 137 -9.98 19.93 15.11
C GLU A 137 -11.05 20.60 14.22
N PRO A 138 -11.00 20.50 12.86
CA PRO A 138 -12.04 21.06 11.99
C PRO A 138 -13.44 20.45 12.21
N LEU A 139 -13.52 19.26 12.79
CA LEU A 139 -14.77 18.55 13.10
C LEU A 139 -15.35 18.93 14.46
N GLY A 140 -14.75 19.91 15.15
CA GLY A 140 -15.21 20.39 16.45
C GLY A 140 -14.64 19.62 17.65
N TYR A 141 -13.57 18.84 17.45
CA TYR A 141 -12.89 18.17 18.55
C TYR A 141 -11.77 19.03 19.14
N ARG A 142 -11.66 19.03 20.45
CA ARG A 142 -10.39 19.20 21.15
C ARG A 142 -9.70 17.83 21.21
N ILE A 143 -8.41 17.80 20.91
CA ILE A 143 -7.62 16.57 20.83
C ILE A 143 -6.40 16.62 21.74
N GLU A 144 -6.20 15.54 22.49
CA GLU A 144 -5.02 15.29 23.30
C GLU A 144 -4.35 13.99 22.82
N ILE A 145 -3.04 14.04 22.64
CA ILE A 145 -2.23 12.92 22.14
C ILE A 145 -1.25 12.51 23.22
N GLU A 146 -1.49 11.34 23.80
CA GLU A 146 -0.65 10.75 24.84
C GLU A 146 0.28 9.68 24.27
N ARG A 147 1.38 9.44 24.97
CA ARG A 147 2.35 8.39 24.66
C ARG A 147 2.66 7.61 25.92
N GLY A 148 2.71 6.30 25.81
CA GLY A 148 3.21 5.46 26.89
C GLY A 148 4.68 5.80 27.19
N GLN A 149 5.05 5.73 28.47
CA GLN A 149 6.46 5.75 28.86
C GLN A 149 7.10 4.44 28.36
N ALA A 150 8.09 4.56 27.49
CA ALA A 150 8.88 3.42 27.06
C ALA A 150 10.20 3.44 27.83
N ALA A 151 10.32 2.57 28.84
CA ALA A 151 11.57 2.36 29.54
C ALA A 151 12.44 1.42 28.70
N TYR A 152 13.11 1.96 27.69
CA TYR A 152 14.07 1.18 26.92
C TYR A 152 15.34 0.98 27.76
N ASN A 153 15.80 -0.27 27.87
CA ASN A 153 17.08 -0.60 28.54
C ASN A 153 18.32 -0.06 27.79
N PHE A 154 18.11 0.58 26.64
CA PHE A 154 19.11 1.17 25.76
C PHE A 154 18.47 2.33 24.99
N GLN A 155 19.26 3.32 24.59
CA GLN A 155 18.76 4.59 24.04
C GLN A 155 18.31 4.41 22.57
N LEU A 156 17.13 3.83 22.36
CA LEU A 156 16.61 3.54 21.02
C LEU A 156 15.88 4.74 20.41
N LYS A 157 15.00 5.37 21.19
CA LYS A 157 14.19 6.54 20.82
C LYS A 157 13.89 7.37 22.06
N GLU A 158 13.76 8.68 21.88
CA GLU A 158 13.42 9.60 22.96
C GLU A 158 11.94 9.51 23.40
N ARG A 159 11.06 9.01 22.52
CA ARG A 159 9.62 8.83 22.81
C ARG A 159 9.01 7.66 22.06
N SER A 160 7.95 7.08 22.61
CA SER A 160 7.17 6.03 21.94
C SER A 160 6.53 6.53 20.64
N SER A 161 6.52 5.67 19.62
CA SER A 161 5.77 5.90 18.37
C SER A 161 4.27 5.56 18.49
N ALA A 162 3.89 4.80 19.51
CA ALA A 162 2.50 4.49 19.81
C ALA A 162 1.82 5.71 20.43
N ARG A 163 0.69 6.11 19.84
CA ARG A 163 -0.09 7.27 20.28
C ARG A 163 -1.44 6.79 20.84
N PHE A 164 -1.89 7.41 21.91
CA PHE A 164 -3.25 7.28 22.43
C PHE A 164 -3.96 8.61 22.20
N ILE A 165 -5.13 8.56 21.58
CA ILE A 165 -5.88 9.74 21.16
C ILE A 165 -7.09 9.90 22.07
N ASN A 166 -7.21 11.07 22.68
CA ASN A 166 -8.37 11.50 23.44
C ASN A 166 -9.02 12.68 22.72
N LEU A 167 -10.28 12.53 22.33
CA LEU A 167 -11.09 13.54 21.66
C LEU A 167 -12.20 14.02 22.59
N GLN A 168 -12.44 15.31 22.64
CA GLN A 168 -13.57 15.91 23.36
C GLN A 168 -14.33 16.86 22.43
N GLY A 169 -15.64 16.73 22.35
CA GLY A 169 -16.45 17.60 21.49
C GLY A 169 -17.95 17.42 21.72
N THR A 170 -18.75 18.38 21.23
CA THR A 170 -20.22 18.35 21.32
C THR A 170 -20.82 17.93 19.99
N LEU A 171 -21.22 16.66 19.88
CA LEU A 171 -21.58 16.02 18.60
C LEU A 171 -22.68 14.97 18.80
N THR A 172 -23.35 14.59 17.72
CA THR A 172 -24.19 13.38 17.74
C THR A 172 -23.31 12.13 17.84
N VAL A 173 -23.81 11.08 18.49
CA VAL A 173 -23.10 9.79 18.57
C VAL A 173 -22.82 9.23 17.17
N GLN A 174 -23.76 9.40 16.23
CA GLN A 174 -23.59 8.96 14.86
C GLN A 174 -22.43 9.67 14.15
N ASN A 175 -22.36 10.99 14.20
CA ASN A 175 -21.28 11.74 13.54
C ASN A 175 -19.93 11.40 14.16
N ALA A 176 -19.87 11.28 15.49
CA ALA A 176 -18.64 10.85 16.15
C ALA A 176 -18.16 9.49 15.66
N LEU A 177 -19.05 8.51 15.53
CA LEU A 177 -18.69 7.20 14.99
C LEU A 177 -18.32 7.26 13.49
N LYS A 178 -19.05 8.03 12.68
CA LYS A 178 -18.70 8.25 11.26
C LYS A 178 -17.28 8.81 11.11
N HIS A 179 -16.93 9.84 11.88
CA HIS A 179 -15.59 10.43 11.89
C HIS A 179 -14.53 9.39 12.24
N LEU A 180 -14.72 8.61 13.32
CA LEU A 180 -13.76 7.57 13.73
C LEU A 180 -13.58 6.48 12.66
N PHE A 181 -14.66 6.04 12.03
CA PHE A 181 -14.62 4.98 11.02
C PHE A 181 -13.94 5.40 9.70
N VAL A 182 -13.83 6.71 9.44
CA VAL A 182 -13.06 7.24 8.31
C VAL A 182 -11.63 7.58 8.73
N LEU A 183 -11.44 8.23 9.88
CA LEU A 183 -10.15 8.79 10.27
C LEU A 183 -9.20 7.79 10.94
N ILE A 184 -9.69 6.75 11.64
CA ILE A 184 -8.80 5.70 12.17
C ILE A 184 -8.03 4.99 11.04
N PRO A 185 -8.67 4.57 9.93
CA PRO A 185 -7.96 4.07 8.76
C PRO A 185 -6.91 5.05 8.19
N VAL A 186 -7.19 6.35 8.17
CA VAL A 186 -6.23 7.37 7.72
C VAL A 186 -4.98 7.40 8.60
N LEU A 187 -5.14 7.18 9.90
CA LEU A 187 -4.01 7.11 10.84
C LEU A 187 -3.15 5.86 10.64
N ASP A 188 -3.72 4.74 10.20
CA ASP A 188 -3.00 3.46 10.11
C ASP A 188 -1.84 3.52 9.08
N ASN A 189 -0.64 3.11 9.51
CA ASN A 189 0.60 3.13 8.72
C ASN A 189 0.85 1.81 7.97
N TYR A 190 0.05 0.77 8.22
CA TYR A 190 0.35 -0.59 7.75
C TYR A 190 -0.36 -0.92 6.43
N ARG A 191 0.38 -1.59 5.53
CA ARG A 191 0.14 -1.59 4.07
C ARG A 191 -0.37 -2.94 3.50
N HIS A 192 -1.05 -3.81 4.25
CA HIS A 192 -1.23 -5.21 3.80
C HIS A 192 -2.66 -5.75 3.80
N TYR A 193 -3.69 -4.90 3.80
CA TYR A 193 -5.06 -5.39 3.59
C TYR A 193 -5.61 -4.83 2.29
N PHE A 194 -6.01 -5.75 1.42
CA PHE A 194 -6.74 -5.49 0.19
C PHE A 194 -7.79 -4.40 0.45
N ILE A 195 -7.65 -3.25 -0.23
CA ILE A 195 -8.80 -2.36 -0.37
C ILE A 195 -9.84 -3.12 -1.15
N ASP A 196 -10.93 -3.43 -0.47
CA ASP A 196 -12.16 -3.90 -1.05
C ASP A 196 -12.92 -2.67 -1.57
N GLU A 197 -13.75 -2.81 -2.61
CA GLU A 197 -14.68 -1.76 -3.10
C GLU A 197 -15.51 -1.17 -1.94
N ARG A 198 -15.69 -1.98 -0.89
CA ARG A 198 -16.31 -1.63 0.39
C ARG A 198 -15.65 -0.47 1.15
N GLU A 199 -14.37 -0.16 0.94
CA GLU A 199 -13.74 1.02 1.60
C GLU A 199 -14.17 2.33 0.94
N ILE A 200 -14.46 2.32 -0.37
CA ILE A 200 -15.01 3.47 -1.08
C ILE A 200 -16.44 3.71 -0.64
N GLU A 201 -17.27 2.67 -0.61
CA GLU A 201 -18.64 2.76 -0.10
C GLU A 201 -18.69 3.26 1.34
N LYS A 202 -17.73 2.85 2.18
CA LYS A 202 -17.60 3.37 3.56
C LYS A 202 -17.22 4.85 3.58
N LEU A 203 -16.28 5.27 2.73
CA LEU A 203 -15.84 6.65 2.65
C LEU A 203 -16.99 7.55 2.18
N GLU A 204 -17.76 7.12 1.18
CA GLU A 204 -18.95 7.83 0.72
C GLU A 204 -20.03 7.89 1.81
N ARG A 205 -20.41 6.74 2.38
CA ARG A 205 -21.49 6.64 3.37
C ARG A 205 -21.18 7.36 4.69
N TYR A 206 -19.95 7.22 5.18
CA TYR A 206 -19.54 7.80 6.46
C TYR A 206 -18.90 9.18 6.32
N GLY A 207 -18.42 9.54 5.13
CA GLY A 207 -17.96 10.89 4.80
C GLY A 207 -19.09 11.88 4.47
N GLU A 208 -20.28 11.38 4.13
CA GLU A 208 -21.45 12.20 3.84
C GLU A 208 -21.72 13.24 4.93
N GLY A 209 -21.84 14.51 4.51
CA GLY A 209 -22.19 15.65 5.36
C GLY A 209 -21.02 16.36 6.03
N TRP A 210 -19.77 15.89 5.88
CA TRP A 210 -18.61 16.58 6.46
C TRP A 210 -17.32 16.47 5.64
N LEU A 211 -17.11 15.37 4.91
CA LEU A 211 -15.82 15.11 4.24
C LEU A 211 -15.55 16.10 3.10
N ALA A 212 -16.59 16.52 2.38
CA ALA A 212 -16.47 17.45 1.25
C ALA A 212 -15.90 18.82 1.67
N ASP A 213 -16.24 19.26 2.89
CA ASP A 213 -15.84 20.54 3.46
C ASP A 213 -14.59 20.44 4.35
N HIS A 214 -14.03 19.23 4.51
CA HIS A 214 -12.87 19.02 5.37
C HIS A 214 -11.60 19.59 4.72
N PRO A 215 -10.79 20.42 5.42
CA PRO A 215 -9.61 21.06 4.83
C PRO A 215 -8.53 20.07 4.38
N LEU A 216 -8.51 18.88 4.98
CA LEU A 216 -7.60 17.78 4.62
C LEU A 216 -8.29 16.67 3.80
N LYS A 217 -9.38 16.97 3.07
CA LYS A 217 -10.12 15.95 2.28
C LYS A 217 -9.22 15.13 1.36
N ASP A 218 -8.28 15.78 0.66
CA ASP A 218 -7.41 15.10 -0.31
C ASP A 218 -6.44 14.14 0.39
N LEU A 219 -5.95 14.51 1.58
CA LEU A 219 -5.14 13.62 2.42
C LEU A 219 -5.96 12.41 2.90
N ILE A 220 -7.20 12.64 3.36
CA ILE A 220 -8.11 11.59 3.84
C ILE A 220 -8.41 10.60 2.71
N ILE A 221 -8.74 11.10 1.52
CA ILE A 221 -9.01 10.29 0.32
C ILE A 221 -7.75 9.51 -0.08
N LYS A 222 -6.59 10.19 -0.20
CA LYS A 222 -5.32 9.56 -0.61
C LYS A 222 -4.89 8.44 0.34
N ARG A 223 -5.06 8.63 1.65
CA ARG A 223 -4.67 7.62 2.65
C ARG A 223 -5.69 6.50 2.78
N THR A 224 -6.97 6.78 2.60
CA THR A 224 -8.04 5.75 2.60
C THR A 224 -8.01 4.90 1.32
N LEU A 225 -7.76 5.51 0.16
CA LEU A 225 -7.79 4.87 -1.16
C LEU A 225 -6.42 4.41 -1.67
N ARG A 226 -5.44 4.25 -0.78
CA ARG A 226 -4.02 3.98 -1.12
C ARG A 226 -3.79 2.66 -1.89
N PHE A 227 -4.83 1.86 -2.12
CA PHE A 227 -4.85 0.66 -2.97
C PHE A 227 -6.01 0.67 -4.00
N ARG A 228 -6.33 1.82 -4.59
CA ARG A 228 -7.06 1.90 -5.88
C ARG A 228 -6.19 1.35 -7.03
N GLU A 229 -5.52 0.23 -6.81
CA GLU A 229 -4.73 -0.46 -7.82
C GLU A 229 -5.58 -1.47 -8.63
N LEU A 230 -6.89 -1.57 -8.33
CA LEU A 230 -7.85 -2.46 -8.99
C LEU A 230 -9.04 -1.77 -9.68
N ILE A 231 -9.20 -0.44 -9.58
CA ILE A 231 -10.34 0.23 -10.22
C ILE A 231 -10.21 0.34 -11.75
N ASP A 232 -9.01 0.17 -12.28
CA ASP A 232 -8.84 0.05 -13.73
C ASP A 232 -9.07 -1.39 -14.24
N GLN A 233 -9.22 -2.40 -13.36
CA GLN A 233 -9.41 -3.81 -13.76
C GLN A 233 -10.87 -4.25 -13.85
N VAL A 234 -11.84 -3.42 -13.44
CA VAL A 234 -13.28 -3.73 -13.55
C VAL A 234 -13.97 -2.89 -14.63
N GLY A 235 -13.35 -1.79 -15.08
CA GLY A 235 -13.87 -0.94 -16.16
C GLY A 235 -13.94 -1.61 -17.54
N GLU A 236 -13.28 -2.76 -17.76
CA GLU A 236 -13.34 -3.49 -19.03
C GLU A 236 -14.38 -4.63 -19.05
N ASN A 237 -15.06 -4.94 -17.94
CA ASN A 237 -16.04 -6.03 -17.87
C ASN A 237 -17.51 -5.57 -17.73
N PHE A 238 -17.81 -4.28 -17.91
CA PHE A 238 -19.17 -3.74 -17.88
C PHE A 238 -19.72 -3.27 -19.23
N ASP A 239 -19.09 -3.64 -20.36
CA ASP A 239 -19.59 -3.33 -21.71
C ASP A 239 -20.29 -4.50 -22.43
N GLN A 240 -20.62 -5.59 -21.72
CA GLN A 240 -21.45 -6.66 -22.28
C GLN A 240 -22.49 -7.21 -21.28
N ALA A 241 -23.42 -6.37 -20.85
CA ALA A 241 -24.76 -6.81 -20.49
C ALA A 241 -25.76 -5.66 -20.69
N ASP A 242 -26.90 -6.01 -21.29
CA ASP A 242 -28.13 -5.24 -21.43
C ASP A 242 -28.31 -4.37 -22.70
N THR A 243 -28.55 -5.07 -23.82
CA THR A 243 -29.62 -4.67 -24.74
C THR A 243 -30.97 -5.12 -24.16
N ASN A 244 -31.79 -4.20 -23.65
CA ASN A 244 -33.20 -3.98 -24.03
C ASN A 244 -34.05 -3.25 -22.97
N ALA A 245 -34.80 -2.25 -23.46
CA ALA A 245 -36.05 -1.66 -22.96
C ALA A 245 -35.95 -0.72 -21.73
N ASP A 246 -35.98 0.60 -21.96
CA ASP A 246 -37.20 1.47 -21.91
C ASP A 246 -37.60 1.82 -20.45
N THR A 247 -37.76 3.07 -19.98
CA THR A 247 -38.08 4.35 -20.63
C THR A 247 -37.92 5.53 -19.62
N ASN A 248 -37.50 6.67 -20.17
CA ASN A 248 -37.91 8.07 -19.87
C ASN A 248 -37.42 8.86 -18.63
N ASN A 249 -36.58 9.85 -19.00
CA ASN A 249 -36.61 11.30 -18.65
C ASN A 249 -36.36 11.73 -17.19
N GLU A 250 -35.56 12.76 -16.87
CA GLU A 250 -35.22 13.97 -17.63
C GLU A 250 -33.94 14.66 -17.07
N ALA A 251 -33.21 15.26 -18.01
CA ALA A 251 -32.07 16.18 -17.95
C ALA A 251 -31.61 16.82 -16.61
N LEU A 252 -30.30 16.66 -16.34
CA LEU A 252 -29.45 17.69 -15.75
C LEU A 252 -28.16 17.80 -16.57
N THR A 253 -27.77 19.05 -16.82
CA THR A 253 -26.80 19.52 -17.83
C THR A 253 -25.34 19.11 -17.59
N PRO A 254 -24.52 19.07 -18.66
CA PRO A 254 -23.16 18.58 -18.68
C PRO A 254 -22.13 19.69 -18.42
N GLU A 255 -21.36 19.62 -17.35
CA GLU A 255 -20.11 20.38 -17.22
C GLU A 255 -19.21 19.77 -16.14
N LEU A 256 -17.95 19.53 -16.51
CA LEU A 256 -16.85 18.93 -15.74
C LEU A 256 -16.63 17.41 -15.88
N GLU A 257 -16.72 16.89 -17.12
CA GLU A 257 -15.82 15.80 -17.53
C GLU A 257 -14.42 16.36 -17.79
N LEU A 258 -13.64 16.51 -16.72
CA LEU A 258 -12.19 16.50 -16.85
C LEU A 258 -11.81 15.10 -17.32
N LYS A 259 -11.57 14.95 -18.62
CA LYS A 259 -10.91 13.79 -19.24
C LYS A 259 -9.55 13.58 -18.59
N SER A 260 -9.49 12.92 -17.44
CA SER A 260 -8.25 12.32 -16.95
C SER A 260 -7.97 11.12 -17.85
N GLN A 261 -7.03 11.29 -18.78
CA GLN A 261 -6.43 10.15 -19.48
C GLN A 261 -5.93 9.14 -18.43
N PRO A 262 -6.06 7.83 -18.65
CA PRO A 262 -5.57 6.84 -17.70
C PRO A 262 -4.06 7.05 -17.49
N VAL A 263 -3.68 7.45 -16.28
CA VAL A 263 -2.27 7.64 -15.90
C VAL A 263 -1.63 6.25 -15.86
N VAL A 264 -0.86 5.90 -16.89
CA VAL A 264 -0.13 4.63 -16.93
C VAL A 264 0.83 4.59 -15.72
N ARG A 265 0.72 3.54 -14.90
CA ARG A 265 1.54 3.40 -13.68
C ARG A 265 3.02 3.31 -14.05
N LEU A 266 3.89 3.90 -13.23
CA LEU A 266 5.33 3.90 -13.48
C LEU A 266 5.92 2.49 -13.65
N ASN A 267 5.48 1.52 -12.86
CA ASN A 267 5.92 0.12 -13.00
C ASN A 267 5.53 -0.47 -14.36
N GLU A 268 4.36 -0.10 -14.87
CA GLU A 268 3.88 -0.52 -16.19
C GLU A 268 4.73 0.11 -17.30
N LEU A 269 4.99 1.43 -17.20
CA LEU A 269 5.90 2.13 -18.11
C LEU A 269 7.30 1.52 -18.12
N ARG A 270 7.78 1.05 -16.95
CA ARG A 270 9.06 0.38 -16.82
C ARG A 270 9.10 -0.95 -17.55
N TYR A 271 8.11 -1.81 -17.32
CA TYR A 271 8.01 -3.08 -18.05
C TYR A 271 7.89 -2.86 -19.56
N GLN A 272 7.08 -1.89 -19.98
CA GLN A 272 6.95 -1.53 -21.40
C GLN A 272 8.27 -1.02 -21.99
N ARG A 273 9.02 -0.17 -21.26
CA ARG A 273 10.33 0.31 -21.72
C ARG A 273 11.32 -0.84 -21.88
N VAL A 274 11.42 -1.72 -20.88
CA VAL A 274 12.33 -2.87 -20.91
C VAL A 274 11.97 -3.82 -22.04
N VAL A 275 10.70 -4.20 -22.19
CA VAL A 275 10.21 -5.03 -23.29
C VAL A 275 10.55 -4.40 -24.63
N LYS A 276 10.26 -3.11 -24.82
CA LYS A 276 10.56 -2.39 -26.06
C LYS A 276 12.06 -2.34 -26.36
N ILE A 277 12.93 -2.23 -25.35
CA ILE A 277 14.37 -2.29 -25.57
C ILE A 277 14.74 -3.69 -26.07
N VAL A 278 14.32 -4.74 -25.37
CA VAL A 278 14.60 -6.14 -25.74
C VAL A 278 14.08 -6.48 -27.15
N GLU A 279 12.88 -6.02 -27.49
CA GLU A 279 12.27 -6.18 -28.82
C GLU A 279 13.07 -5.52 -29.96
N ASN A 280 13.97 -4.59 -29.66
CA ASN A 280 14.80 -3.91 -30.64
C ASN A 280 16.26 -4.39 -30.61
N LEU A 281 16.62 -5.33 -29.73
CA LEU A 281 17.97 -5.90 -29.70
C LEU A 281 18.17 -6.92 -30.82
N PRO A 282 19.36 -6.97 -31.45
CA PRO A 282 19.67 -7.97 -32.46
C PRO A 282 19.82 -9.37 -31.86
N ALA A 283 20.46 -9.49 -30.70
CA ALA A 283 20.57 -10.73 -29.93
C ALA A 283 19.61 -10.69 -28.73
N ARG A 284 18.67 -11.64 -28.67
CA ARG A 284 17.63 -11.70 -27.63
C ARG A 284 17.11 -13.12 -27.35
N GLU A 285 17.78 -14.15 -27.86
CA GLU A 285 17.27 -15.52 -27.80
C GLU A 285 17.25 -16.05 -26.36
N SER A 286 18.25 -15.65 -25.58
CA SER A 286 18.43 -16.07 -24.19
C SER A 286 18.41 -14.89 -23.22
N ILE A 287 17.42 -14.86 -22.32
CA ILE A 287 17.19 -13.74 -21.40
C ILE A 287 17.28 -14.21 -19.95
N VAL A 288 17.92 -13.41 -19.10
CA VAL A 288 17.89 -13.55 -17.64
C VAL A 288 17.15 -12.36 -17.04
N ASP A 289 16.06 -12.65 -16.33
CA ASP A 289 15.35 -11.68 -15.48
C ASP A 289 15.81 -11.92 -14.04
N PHE A 290 16.76 -11.11 -13.57
CA PHE A 290 17.43 -11.30 -12.29
C PHE A 290 16.74 -10.48 -11.21
N GLY A 291 16.10 -11.14 -10.24
CA GLY A 291 15.15 -10.47 -9.34
C GLY A 291 13.76 -10.41 -9.96
N ALA A 292 13.32 -11.53 -10.56
CA ALA A 292 12.07 -11.60 -11.33
C ALA A 292 10.82 -11.34 -10.49
N GLY A 293 10.91 -11.46 -9.16
CA GLY A 293 9.77 -11.31 -8.26
C GLY A 293 8.65 -12.26 -8.66
N GLU A 294 7.43 -11.75 -8.73
CA GLU A 294 6.28 -12.54 -9.16
C GLU A 294 6.27 -12.85 -10.68
N GLY A 295 7.32 -12.54 -11.44
CA GLY A 295 7.43 -12.91 -12.86
C GLY A 295 6.58 -12.07 -13.81
N LYS A 296 6.21 -10.84 -13.42
CA LYS A 296 5.45 -9.91 -14.28
C LYS A 296 6.22 -9.53 -15.55
N LEU A 297 7.52 -9.23 -15.42
CA LEU A 297 8.37 -8.91 -16.56
C LEU A 297 8.66 -10.16 -17.39
N SER A 298 9.08 -11.25 -16.76
CA SER A 298 9.38 -12.51 -17.45
C SER A 298 8.19 -13.04 -18.27
N ALA A 299 6.96 -12.91 -17.77
CA ALA A 299 5.76 -13.28 -18.52
C ALA A 299 5.53 -12.41 -19.77
N ARG A 300 5.99 -11.15 -19.80
CA ARG A 300 5.89 -10.29 -20.99
C ARG A 300 6.98 -10.61 -22.00
N LEU A 301 8.19 -10.86 -21.51
CA LEU A 301 9.33 -11.26 -22.34
C LEU A 301 9.02 -12.56 -23.11
N GLY A 302 8.23 -13.47 -22.52
CA GLY A 302 7.81 -14.72 -23.17
C GLY A 302 6.95 -14.55 -24.43
N PHE A 303 6.44 -13.35 -24.71
CA PHE A 303 5.70 -13.05 -25.94
C PHE A 303 6.55 -12.36 -27.02
N ILE A 304 7.82 -12.06 -26.73
CA ILE A 304 8.68 -11.37 -27.69
C ILE A 304 9.12 -12.37 -28.78
N PRO A 305 8.86 -12.08 -30.08
CA PRO A 305 9.34 -12.92 -31.16
C PRO A 305 10.87 -13.04 -31.17
N GLY A 306 11.36 -14.27 -31.36
CA GLY A 306 12.79 -14.59 -31.39
C GLY A 306 13.39 -14.97 -30.03
N VAL A 307 12.66 -14.76 -28.92
CA VAL A 307 13.06 -15.32 -27.62
C VAL A 307 12.90 -16.85 -27.65
N GLN A 308 13.87 -17.56 -27.09
CA GLN A 308 13.87 -19.03 -27.01
C GLN A 308 13.98 -19.52 -25.56
N GLU A 309 14.64 -18.76 -24.69
CA GLU A 309 14.82 -19.10 -23.28
C GLU A 309 14.73 -17.86 -22.39
N ILE A 310 14.01 -18.00 -21.27
CA ILE A 310 13.96 -16.99 -20.22
C ILE A 310 14.26 -17.66 -18.88
N LEU A 311 15.30 -17.22 -18.19
CA LEU A 311 15.63 -17.63 -16.84
C LEU A 311 15.16 -16.54 -15.86
N ALA A 312 14.12 -16.85 -15.10
CA ALA A 312 13.56 -15.97 -14.07
C ALA A 312 14.18 -16.33 -12.71
N VAL A 313 15.13 -15.51 -12.25
CA VAL A 313 15.90 -15.76 -11.02
C VAL A 313 15.23 -15.03 -9.85
N GLU A 314 14.82 -15.78 -8.82
CA GLU A 314 14.16 -15.22 -7.65
C GLU A 314 14.52 -16.04 -6.40
N PRO A 315 15.08 -15.44 -5.33
CA PRO A 315 15.43 -16.17 -4.10
C PRO A 315 14.22 -16.55 -3.23
N THR A 316 13.05 -15.93 -3.45
CA THR A 316 11.89 -16.09 -2.57
C THR A 316 10.89 -17.10 -3.13
N GLU A 317 10.67 -18.20 -2.41
CA GLU A 317 9.72 -19.26 -2.80
C GLU A 317 8.32 -18.72 -3.09
N LYS A 318 7.84 -17.76 -2.28
CA LYS A 318 6.53 -17.13 -2.44
C LYS A 318 6.38 -16.47 -3.81
N GLU A 319 7.38 -15.70 -4.22
CA GLU A 319 7.33 -14.98 -5.49
C GLU A 319 7.47 -15.96 -6.67
N GLN A 320 8.26 -17.04 -6.51
CA GLN A 320 8.29 -18.14 -7.47
C GLN A 320 6.94 -18.84 -7.65
N LEU A 321 6.19 -19.10 -6.58
CA LEU A 321 4.85 -19.71 -6.69
C LEU A 321 3.88 -18.80 -7.46
N ARG A 322 3.94 -17.49 -7.23
CA ARG A 322 3.16 -16.50 -7.98
C ARG A 322 3.56 -16.46 -9.45
N ALA A 323 4.86 -16.48 -9.71
CA ALA A 323 5.42 -16.53 -11.06
C ALA A 323 4.99 -17.80 -11.79
N LEU A 324 5.05 -18.97 -11.14
CA LEU A 324 4.64 -20.24 -11.73
C LEU A 324 3.17 -20.23 -12.14
N LYS A 325 2.29 -19.72 -11.26
CA LYS A 325 0.86 -19.55 -11.60
C LYS A 325 0.69 -18.64 -12.81
N ARG A 326 1.39 -17.50 -12.83
CA ARG A 326 1.33 -16.53 -13.93
C ARG A 326 1.83 -17.11 -15.25
N PHE A 327 2.93 -17.86 -15.23
CA PHE A 327 3.47 -18.53 -16.42
C PHE A 327 2.52 -19.61 -16.93
N SER A 328 1.91 -20.40 -16.02
CA SER A 328 0.92 -21.41 -16.37
C SER A 328 -0.37 -20.81 -16.96
N GLU A 329 -0.75 -19.59 -16.57
CA GLU A 329 -1.88 -18.89 -17.16
C GLU A 329 -1.53 -18.34 -18.55
N ALA A 330 -0.32 -17.79 -18.70
CA ALA A 330 0.18 -17.25 -19.97
C ALA A 330 0.43 -18.34 -21.04
N SER A 331 0.86 -19.54 -20.64
CA SER A 331 1.14 -20.66 -21.54
C SER A 331 -0.07 -21.24 -22.26
N ARG A 332 -1.28 -20.74 -21.96
CA ARG A 332 -2.50 -21.06 -22.71
C ARG A 332 -2.57 -20.31 -24.04
N LYS A 333 -1.75 -19.28 -24.24
CA LYS A 333 -1.65 -18.53 -25.48
C LYS A 333 -0.60 -19.16 -26.39
N ASP A 334 -0.90 -19.23 -27.68
CA ASP A 334 0.06 -19.65 -28.69
C ASP A 334 1.27 -18.68 -28.69
N ASP A 335 2.43 -19.19 -29.13
CA ASP A 335 3.70 -18.45 -29.24
C ASP A 335 4.32 -17.95 -27.91
N PHE A 336 3.79 -18.38 -26.76
CA PHE A 336 4.39 -18.07 -25.46
C PHE A 336 5.56 -18.98 -25.10
N ILE A 337 6.73 -18.39 -24.86
CA ILE A 337 7.88 -19.07 -24.27
C ILE A 337 7.77 -18.99 -22.74
N SER A 338 7.49 -20.13 -22.11
CA SER A 338 7.38 -20.20 -20.65
C SER A 338 8.74 -19.98 -19.98
N PRO A 339 8.87 -18.96 -19.10
CA PRO A 339 10.09 -18.78 -18.34
C PRO A 339 10.39 -19.96 -17.40
N ILE A 340 11.67 -20.25 -17.23
CA ILE A 340 12.20 -21.26 -16.30
C ILE A 340 12.57 -20.54 -15.01
N LEU A 341 11.98 -20.99 -13.90
CA LEU A 341 12.29 -20.45 -12.57
C LEU A 341 13.62 -21.01 -12.05
N ILE A 342 14.50 -20.11 -11.60
CA ILE A 342 15.77 -20.45 -10.96
C ILE A 342 15.75 -19.89 -9.54
N TRP A 343 15.92 -20.78 -8.54
CA TRP A 343 16.13 -20.36 -7.16
C TRP A 343 17.58 -19.90 -6.98
N GLY A 344 17.78 -18.59 -7.07
CA GLY A 344 19.10 -17.98 -7.07
C GLY A 344 19.10 -16.56 -6.49
N SER A 345 20.28 -16.03 -6.24
CA SER A 345 20.47 -14.67 -5.73
C SER A 345 21.70 -14.06 -6.37
N LEU A 346 21.72 -12.72 -6.49
CA LEU A 346 22.85 -11.95 -7.02
C LEU A 346 24.18 -12.18 -6.29
N PHE A 347 24.13 -12.81 -5.11
CA PHE A 347 25.31 -13.13 -4.30
C PHE A 347 25.89 -14.51 -4.55
N TYR A 348 25.22 -15.35 -5.33
CA TYR A 348 25.67 -16.70 -5.65
C TYR A 348 25.88 -16.83 -7.15
N TYR A 349 27.06 -17.31 -7.53
CA TYR A 349 27.36 -17.61 -8.92
C TYR A 349 26.59 -18.85 -9.36
N ASP A 350 26.10 -18.81 -10.60
CA ASP A 350 25.37 -19.89 -11.26
C ASP A 350 25.80 -19.93 -12.72
N GLU A 351 26.43 -21.03 -13.13
CA GLU A 351 26.98 -21.19 -14.47
C GLU A 351 25.91 -21.11 -15.57
N GLN A 352 24.64 -21.44 -15.26
CA GLN A 352 23.54 -21.38 -16.22
C GLN A 352 23.27 -19.94 -16.72
N LEU A 353 23.67 -18.92 -15.95
CA LEU A 353 23.42 -17.50 -16.27
C LEU A 353 24.52 -16.87 -17.13
N ARG A 354 25.53 -17.64 -17.54
CA ARG A 354 26.64 -17.14 -18.35
C ARG A 354 26.27 -16.93 -19.82
N ALA A 355 26.93 -15.93 -20.41
CA ALA A 355 26.96 -15.63 -21.83
C ALA A 355 25.56 -15.51 -22.48
N LYS A 356 24.60 -15.03 -21.70
CA LYS A 356 23.22 -14.78 -22.16
C LYS A 356 23.16 -13.52 -22.99
N ASP A 357 22.20 -13.45 -23.90
CA ASP A 357 22.06 -12.28 -24.78
C ASP A 357 21.65 -11.05 -23.97
N VAL A 358 20.69 -11.23 -23.06
CA VAL A 358 20.18 -10.14 -22.24
C VAL A 358 20.14 -10.54 -20.77
N MET A 359 20.64 -9.69 -19.89
CA MET A 359 20.43 -9.78 -18.44
C MET A 359 19.75 -8.50 -17.95
N ILE A 360 18.75 -8.64 -17.09
CA ILE A 360 17.91 -7.53 -16.65
C ILE A 360 17.88 -7.49 -15.13
N LEU A 361 18.21 -6.33 -14.56
CA LEU A 361 18.03 -5.98 -13.16
C LEU A 361 17.04 -4.82 -13.09
N ASN A 362 15.76 -5.15 -13.02
CA ASN A 362 14.67 -4.17 -13.05
C ASN A 362 14.22 -3.83 -11.62
N GLU A 363 14.68 -2.71 -11.07
CA GLU A 363 14.45 -2.27 -9.67
C GLU A 363 14.96 -3.29 -8.66
N VAL A 364 16.26 -3.58 -8.74
CA VAL A 364 16.91 -4.63 -7.95
C VAL A 364 18.08 -4.10 -7.15
N ILE A 365 18.87 -3.20 -7.76
CA ILE A 365 20.13 -2.75 -7.16
C ILE A 365 19.89 -1.94 -5.89
N GLU A 366 18.81 -1.17 -5.81
CA GLU A 366 18.41 -0.35 -4.67
C GLU A 366 18.02 -1.16 -3.45
N HIS A 367 17.72 -2.45 -3.59
CA HIS A 367 17.42 -3.35 -2.48
C HIS A 367 18.68 -3.99 -1.88
N ILE A 368 19.85 -3.75 -2.47
CA ILE A 368 21.14 -4.29 -2.06
C ILE A 368 21.90 -3.24 -1.24
N ASP A 369 22.60 -3.65 -0.19
CA ASP A 369 23.52 -2.75 0.49
C ASP A 369 24.59 -2.26 -0.50
N GLU A 370 24.72 -0.95 -0.65
CA GLU A 370 25.58 -0.32 -1.67
C GLU A 370 27.03 -0.85 -1.66
N SER A 371 27.57 -1.13 -0.46
CA SER A 371 28.90 -1.74 -0.27
C SER A 371 29.08 -3.13 -0.93
N ARG A 372 27.99 -3.83 -1.26
CA ARG A 372 27.99 -5.16 -1.89
C ARG A 372 27.87 -5.09 -3.41
N LEU A 373 27.42 -3.97 -3.97
CA LEU A 373 27.24 -3.81 -5.41
C LEU A 373 28.52 -4.08 -6.22
N PRO A 374 29.73 -3.65 -5.81
CA PRO A 374 30.94 -3.94 -6.59
C PRO A 374 31.12 -5.43 -6.89
N ARG A 375 30.91 -6.30 -5.88
CA ARG A 375 31.05 -7.74 -6.03
C ARG A 375 29.93 -8.37 -6.88
N VAL A 376 28.71 -7.83 -6.79
CA VAL A 376 27.61 -8.24 -7.66
C VAL A 376 27.93 -7.92 -9.12
N MET A 377 28.41 -6.70 -9.37
CA MET A 377 28.79 -6.26 -10.72
C MET A 377 30.03 -6.97 -11.27
N ASP A 378 31.00 -7.32 -10.43
CA ASP A 378 32.12 -8.22 -10.79
C ASP A 378 31.59 -9.56 -11.32
N THR A 379 30.55 -10.10 -10.68
CA THR A 379 29.95 -11.37 -11.09
C THR A 379 29.20 -11.21 -12.41
N ILE A 380 28.34 -10.20 -12.53
CA ILE A 380 27.54 -9.95 -13.74
C ILE A 380 28.43 -9.61 -14.94
N LEU A 381 29.23 -8.56 -14.85
CA LEU A 381 30.00 -8.04 -15.98
C LEU A 381 31.31 -8.81 -16.21
N GLY A 382 31.89 -9.39 -15.15
CA GLY A 382 33.16 -10.13 -15.22
C GLY A 382 33.01 -11.64 -15.42
N SER A 383 31.96 -12.28 -14.86
CA SER A 383 31.78 -13.74 -14.94
C SER A 383 30.63 -14.15 -15.84
N TYR A 384 29.45 -13.54 -15.71
CA TYR A 384 28.30 -13.84 -16.57
C TYR A 384 28.46 -13.26 -17.97
N LYS A 385 29.01 -12.05 -18.09
CA LYS A 385 29.34 -11.39 -19.36
C LYS A 385 28.20 -11.39 -20.39
N PRO A 386 26.98 -10.93 -20.02
CA PRO A 386 25.88 -10.88 -20.97
C PRO A 386 26.21 -9.96 -22.16
N GLN A 387 25.59 -10.17 -23.33
CA GLN A 387 25.80 -9.25 -24.46
C GLN A 387 25.21 -7.87 -24.17
N VAL A 388 24.03 -7.86 -23.55
CA VAL A 388 23.34 -6.65 -23.08
C VAL A 388 22.96 -6.81 -21.62
N LEU A 389 23.23 -5.78 -20.82
CA LEU A 389 22.76 -5.67 -19.44
C LEU A 389 21.88 -4.44 -19.29
N LEU A 390 20.64 -4.64 -18.81
CA LEU A 390 19.70 -3.58 -18.49
C LEU A 390 19.63 -3.42 -16.96
N ILE A 391 19.83 -2.21 -16.47
CA ILE A 391 19.66 -1.88 -15.05
C ILE A 391 18.67 -0.73 -14.95
N THR A 392 17.61 -0.90 -14.15
CA THR A 392 16.74 0.21 -13.75
C THR A 392 16.84 0.48 -12.26
N THR A 393 16.66 1.73 -11.87
CA THR A 393 16.61 2.15 -10.46
C THR A 393 15.81 3.45 -10.32
N PRO A 394 15.26 3.77 -9.14
CA PRO A 394 14.62 5.06 -8.92
C PRO A 394 15.58 6.25 -9.06
N ASN A 395 15.03 7.41 -9.39
CA ASN A 395 15.73 8.70 -9.32
C ASN A 395 15.31 9.47 -8.08
N VAL A 396 16.19 9.62 -7.08
CA VAL A 396 15.84 10.31 -5.83
C VAL A 396 15.45 11.78 -6.04
N GLU A 397 15.99 12.45 -7.07
CA GLU A 397 15.69 13.85 -7.36
C GLU A 397 14.19 14.06 -7.61
N TYR A 398 13.51 13.07 -8.17
CA TYR A 398 12.10 13.16 -8.48
C TYR A 398 11.19 12.98 -7.22
N ASN A 399 11.75 12.69 -6.04
CA ASN A 399 10.98 12.55 -4.78
C ASN A 399 10.29 13.87 -4.39
N THR A 400 10.92 15.01 -4.68
CA THR A 400 10.37 16.35 -4.44
C THR A 400 9.10 16.58 -5.27
N VAL A 401 9.03 16.06 -6.50
CA VAL A 401 7.83 16.12 -7.36
C VAL A 401 6.66 15.36 -6.72
N TYR A 402 6.94 14.27 -6.02
CA TYR A 402 5.94 13.51 -5.25
C TYR A 402 5.57 14.14 -3.90
N GLN A 403 6.08 15.34 -3.58
CA GLN A 403 5.92 16.03 -2.29
C GLN A 403 6.40 15.16 -1.12
N MET A 404 7.48 14.39 -1.33
CA MET A 404 8.18 13.67 -0.28
C MET A 404 9.31 14.54 0.27
N ASP A 405 9.64 14.41 1.56
CA ASP A 405 10.80 15.12 2.16
C ASP A 405 12.08 14.77 1.38
N ASP A 406 12.95 15.77 1.14
CA ASP A 406 14.15 15.69 0.27
C ASP A 406 15.21 14.64 0.68
N GLN A 407 14.99 13.90 1.78
CA GLN A 407 15.87 12.82 2.27
C GLN A 407 15.14 11.48 2.47
N ALA A 408 13.86 11.39 2.09
CA ALA A 408 13.09 10.16 2.24
C ALA A 408 13.22 9.27 0.99
N VAL A 409 13.57 8.01 1.22
CA VAL A 409 13.56 6.97 0.19
C VAL A 409 12.12 6.60 -0.14
N ARG A 410 11.78 6.40 -1.43
CA ARG A 410 10.40 6.13 -1.88
C ARG A 410 9.81 4.88 -1.28
N HIS A 411 10.65 3.85 -1.13
CA HIS A 411 10.26 2.58 -0.55
C HIS A 411 11.04 2.30 0.74
N LYS A 412 10.36 1.71 1.72
CA LYS A 412 10.97 1.36 3.02
C LYS A 412 12.03 0.26 2.89
N ASP A 413 11.99 -0.49 1.78
CA ASP A 413 12.88 -1.62 1.51
C ASP A 413 14.07 -1.25 0.61
N HIS A 414 14.15 0.02 0.18
CA HIS A 414 15.31 0.54 -0.53
C HIS A 414 16.41 0.87 0.49
N ARG A 415 17.63 0.46 0.15
CA ARG A 415 18.86 0.74 0.90
C ARG A 415 19.47 2.08 0.51
N PHE A 416 19.27 2.49 -0.74
CA PHE A 416 19.68 3.78 -1.30
C PHE A 416 18.76 4.15 -2.47
N GLU A 417 18.76 5.43 -2.85
CA GLU A 417 18.24 5.91 -4.14
C GLU A 417 19.24 6.94 -4.66
N TRP A 418 19.71 6.75 -5.90
CA TRP A 418 20.71 7.64 -6.48
C TRP A 418 20.06 8.78 -7.28
N THR A 419 20.77 9.91 -7.32
CA THR A 419 20.55 10.99 -8.28
C THR A 419 20.95 10.56 -9.69
N ARG A 420 20.57 11.33 -10.72
CA ARG A 420 21.04 11.10 -12.09
C ARG A 420 22.55 11.19 -12.23
N SER A 421 23.19 12.09 -11.50
CA SER A 421 24.65 12.25 -11.53
C SER A 421 25.36 11.05 -10.91
N GLU A 422 24.92 10.57 -9.74
CA GLU A 422 25.49 9.39 -9.09
C GLU A 422 25.32 8.13 -9.95
N PHE A 423 24.12 7.92 -10.50
CA PHE A 423 23.86 6.78 -11.38
C PHE A 423 24.71 6.85 -12.67
N SER A 424 24.86 8.03 -13.26
CA SER A 424 25.70 8.23 -14.44
C SER A 424 27.18 7.95 -14.15
N GLU A 425 27.72 8.48 -13.05
CA GLU A 425 29.12 8.25 -12.69
C GLU A 425 29.41 6.77 -12.41
N TRP A 426 28.52 6.11 -11.67
CA TRP A 426 28.62 4.69 -11.35
C TRP A 426 28.59 3.82 -12.61
N THR A 427 27.61 4.04 -13.49
CA THR A 427 27.46 3.26 -14.73
C THR A 427 28.63 3.46 -15.70
N HIS A 428 29.12 4.69 -15.89
CA HIS A 428 30.31 4.95 -16.73
C HIS A 428 31.59 4.34 -16.14
N THR A 429 31.69 4.22 -14.82
CA THR A 429 32.83 3.55 -14.19
C THR A 429 32.79 2.05 -14.44
N LEU A 430 31.63 1.41 -14.32
CA LEU A 430 31.46 0.00 -14.69
C LEU A 430 31.75 -0.25 -16.17
N ALA A 431 31.20 0.57 -17.06
CA ALA A 431 31.40 0.45 -18.51
C ALA A 431 32.89 0.42 -18.88
N ARG A 432 33.68 1.34 -18.31
CA ARG A 432 35.13 1.40 -18.50
C ARG A 432 35.88 0.19 -17.94
N ASN A 433 35.48 -0.30 -16.78
CA ASN A 433 36.20 -1.39 -16.08
C ASN A 433 35.97 -2.77 -16.72
N TYR A 434 34.83 -3.00 -17.38
CA TYR A 434 34.48 -4.31 -17.94
C TYR A 434 34.34 -4.34 -19.47
N SER A 435 34.75 -3.28 -20.19
CA SER A 435 34.67 -3.18 -21.65
C SER A 435 33.23 -3.27 -22.19
N TYR A 436 32.34 -2.45 -21.63
CA TYR A 436 31.00 -2.23 -22.15
C TYR A 436 30.86 -0.77 -22.58
N ASP A 437 30.02 -0.54 -23.59
CA ASP A 437 29.44 0.77 -23.83
C ASP A 437 28.19 0.91 -22.96
N VAL A 438 27.87 2.14 -22.53
CA VAL A 438 26.65 2.40 -21.74
C VAL A 438 25.87 3.58 -22.31
N GLN A 439 24.57 3.36 -22.45
CA GLN A 439 23.60 4.40 -22.77
C GLN A 439 22.66 4.59 -21.57
N LEU A 440 22.41 5.84 -21.20
CA LEU A 440 21.50 6.21 -20.13
C LEU A 440 20.21 6.81 -20.72
N ASP A 441 19.09 6.51 -20.09
CA ASP A 441 17.78 7.05 -20.42
C ASP A 441 16.88 7.07 -19.17
N GLY A 442 15.66 7.60 -19.30
CA GLY A 442 14.66 7.63 -18.24
C GLY A 442 13.35 6.93 -18.59
N ILE A 443 12.56 6.69 -17.54
CA ILE A 443 11.26 6.00 -17.62
C ILE A 443 10.24 6.80 -16.80
N GLY A 444 9.13 7.14 -17.43
CA GLY A 444 8.07 7.96 -16.84
C GLY A 444 8.02 9.36 -17.44
N GLU A 445 7.19 10.22 -16.87
CA GLU A 445 7.13 11.64 -17.24
C GLU A 445 8.45 12.34 -16.89
N GLU A 446 8.98 13.12 -17.83
CA GLU A 446 10.16 13.96 -17.57
C GLU A 446 9.70 15.31 -17.00
N VAL A 447 10.28 15.71 -15.88
CA VAL A 447 10.07 17.04 -15.30
C VAL A 447 11.37 17.83 -15.37
N GLU A 448 11.31 19.05 -15.91
CA GLU A 448 12.46 19.93 -16.00
C GLU A 448 13.12 20.13 -14.63
N GLY A 449 14.45 20.01 -14.58
CA GLY A 449 15.23 20.05 -13.34
C GLY A 449 15.32 18.71 -12.60
N TYR A 450 14.29 17.87 -12.64
CA TYR A 450 14.22 16.61 -11.86
C TYR A 450 14.44 15.34 -12.70
N GLY A 451 14.24 15.41 -14.02
CA GLY A 451 14.35 14.28 -14.94
C GLY A 451 13.15 13.32 -14.85
N HIS A 452 13.39 12.03 -15.07
CA HIS A 452 12.37 10.99 -14.98
C HIS A 452 12.33 10.36 -13.59
N PRO A 453 11.19 9.78 -13.17
CA PRO A 453 11.09 9.11 -11.87
C PRO A 453 11.90 7.82 -11.78
N SER A 454 12.11 7.08 -12.87
CA SER A 454 12.99 5.90 -12.91
C SER A 454 14.05 6.09 -14.00
N GLN A 455 15.24 5.58 -13.73
CA GLN A 455 16.42 5.68 -14.57
C GLN A 455 16.71 4.31 -15.17
N ILE A 456 17.27 4.27 -16.37
CA ILE A 456 17.71 3.03 -17.02
C ILE A 456 19.10 3.19 -17.62
N ALA A 457 19.94 2.17 -17.42
CA ALA A 457 21.23 2.02 -18.08
C ALA A 457 21.23 0.77 -18.96
N ILE A 458 21.69 0.93 -20.19
CA ILE A 458 21.78 -0.10 -21.21
C ILE A 458 23.26 -0.31 -21.50
N PHE A 459 23.83 -1.38 -20.96
CA PHE A 459 25.21 -1.78 -21.21
C PHE A 459 25.25 -2.71 -22.41
N THR A 460 26.14 -2.46 -23.37
CA THR A 460 26.38 -3.33 -24.53
C THR A 460 27.84 -3.76 -24.55
N ARG A 461 28.11 -5.06 -24.62
CA ARG A 461 29.47 -5.57 -24.56
C ARG A 461 30.26 -5.15 -25.82
N GLN A 462 31.45 -4.58 -25.62
CA GLN A 462 32.32 -4.25 -26.75
C GLN A 462 32.84 -5.54 -27.40
N GLY A 463 32.67 -5.66 -28.73
CA GLY A 463 33.18 -6.81 -29.51
C GLY A 463 32.24 -8.01 -29.65
N GLY A 464 30.93 -7.85 -29.42
CA GLY A 464 29.91 -8.91 -29.59
C GLY A 464 29.31 -9.08 -30.99
N ILE A 465 29.69 -8.26 -31.97
CA ILE A 465 29.31 -8.45 -33.38
C ILE A 465 30.50 -9.10 -34.09
N GLU A 466 30.67 -10.41 -33.90
CA GLU A 466 31.41 -11.20 -34.88
C GLU A 466 30.47 -11.41 -36.08
N ASN A 467 30.75 -10.70 -37.18
CA ASN A 467 30.21 -11.06 -38.48
C ASN A 467 30.70 -12.48 -38.81
N GLU A 468 29.81 -13.46 -38.82
CA GLU A 468 29.93 -14.65 -39.67
C GLU A 468 28.84 -14.64 -40.73
#